data_AF-A0A7L4N4S3-F1
#
_entry.id   AF-A0A7L4N4S3-F1
#
_cell.length_a   1.000
_cell.length_b   1.000
_cell.length_c   1.000
_cell.angle_alpha   90.00
_cell.angle_beta   90.00
_cell.angle_gamma   90.00
#
_symmetry.space_group_name_H-M   'P 1'
#
loop_
_entity.id
_entity.type
_entity.pdbx_description
1 polymer ?
#
loop_
_entity_poly.entity_id
_entity_poly.type
_entity_poly.pdbx_seq_one_letter_code
_entity_poly.pdbx_strand_id
1 'polypeptide(L)'
;ISLQPPMSNARKEIIMQAFRKLDKSGDGVVTIEDLREVYNAKHHPKYQNGDWTEDQVFRAFLDNFDSPYDKDGKVTTEEFMNYYAGVSASIDTDVYFIIMMKNAWKL
;
A
#
# COMPACT_ATOMS: atom_id res chain seq x y z
N ILE A 1 18.64 -5.11 -16.28
CA ILE A 1 17.89 -4.32 -17.30
C ILE A 1 16.42 -4.43 -16.93
N SER A 2 15.81 -3.38 -16.38
CA SER A 2 14.38 -3.39 -16.05
C SER A 2 13.60 -3.28 -17.37
N LEU A 3 12.86 -4.34 -17.73
CA LEU A 3 12.22 -4.53 -19.03
C LEU A 3 10.89 -3.76 -19.18
N GLN A 4 10.49 -2.99 -18.17
CA GLN A 4 9.19 -2.32 -18.18
C GLN A 4 9.34 -0.84 -18.53
N PRO A 5 8.48 -0.31 -19.42
CA PRO A 5 8.45 1.12 -19.68
C PRO A 5 8.20 1.87 -18.36
N PRO A 6 8.82 3.05 -18.19
CA PRO A 6 8.66 3.83 -16.96
C PRO A 6 7.18 4.17 -16.76
N MET A 7 6.66 3.95 -15.54
CA MET A 7 5.29 4.33 -15.19
C MET A 7 5.01 5.80 -15.54
N SER A 8 3.83 6.07 -16.07
CA SER A 8 3.41 7.43 -16.37
C SER A 8 3.32 8.28 -15.10
N ASN A 9 3.47 9.60 -15.26
CA ASN A 9 3.40 10.53 -14.14
C ASN A 9 2.03 10.47 -13.44
N ALA A 10 0.95 10.27 -14.19
CA ALA A 10 -0.39 10.15 -13.61
C ALA A 10 -0.54 8.94 -12.68
N ARG A 11 0.08 7.79 -13.04
CA ARG A 11 0.10 6.61 -12.17
C ARG A 11 0.94 6.86 -10.92
N LYS A 12 2.12 7.48 -11.07
CA LYS A 12 2.97 7.83 -9.93
C LYS A 12 2.27 8.78 -8.97
N GLU A 13 1.57 9.78 -9.49
CA GLU A 13 0.83 10.75 -8.67
C GLU A 13 -0.28 10.10 -7.84
N ILE A 14 -1.07 9.19 -8.43
CA ILE A 14 -2.14 8.52 -7.67
C ILE A 14 -1.58 7.54 -6.62
N ILE A 15 -0.45 6.89 -6.91
CA ILE A 15 0.28 6.05 -5.93
C ILE A 15 0.77 6.92 -4.77
N MET A 16 1.38 8.08 -5.05
CA MET A 16 1.84 9.01 -4.02
C MET A 16 0.69 9.59 -3.19
N GLN A 17 -0.47 9.84 -3.79
CA GLN A 17 -1.66 10.27 -3.06
C GLN A 17 -2.16 9.18 -2.10
N ALA A 18 -2.17 7.92 -2.54
CA ALA A 18 -2.51 6.79 -1.68
C ALA A 18 -1.51 6.63 -0.52
N PHE A 19 -0.20 6.74 -0.81
CA PHE A 19 0.84 6.67 0.21
C PHE A 19 0.68 7.76 1.27
N ARG A 20 0.54 9.02 0.86
CA ARG A 20 0.32 10.16 1.77
C ARG A 20 -0.96 10.06 2.60
N LYS A 21 -1.94 9.29 2.13
CA LYS A 21 -3.16 9.03 2.92
C LYS A 21 -2.87 8.07 4.07
N LEU A 22 -1.98 7.10 3.85
CA LEU A 22 -1.55 6.13 4.84
C LEU A 22 -0.54 6.72 5.81
N ASP A 23 0.47 7.43 5.33
CA ASP A 23 1.51 8.08 6.14
C ASP A 23 0.92 9.27 6.90
N LYS A 24 0.48 9.03 8.15
CA LYS A 24 -0.13 10.05 9.01
C LYS A 24 0.90 10.87 9.74
N SER A 25 2.01 10.24 10.10
CA SER A 25 3.16 10.92 10.69
C SER A 25 3.80 11.92 9.73
N GLY A 26 3.75 11.65 8.42
CA GLY A 26 4.37 12.46 7.38
C GLY A 26 5.89 12.30 7.30
N ASP A 27 6.43 11.22 7.86
CA ASP A 27 7.88 10.95 7.91
C ASP A 27 8.39 10.21 6.66
N GLY A 28 7.50 9.88 5.72
CA GLY A 28 7.83 9.19 4.48
C GLY A 28 7.82 7.65 4.60
N VAL A 29 7.38 7.12 5.74
CA VAL A 29 7.33 5.69 6.05
C VAL A 29 5.99 5.34 6.69
N VAL A 30 5.29 4.35 6.13
CA VAL A 30 4.03 3.87 6.73
C VAL A 30 4.34 2.78 7.75
N THR A 31 3.87 2.98 8.98
CA THR A 31 4.03 2.04 10.09
C THR A 31 2.69 1.49 10.57
N ILE A 32 2.73 0.53 11.51
CA ILE A 32 1.52 0.03 12.18
C ILE A 32 0.79 1.16 12.93
N GLU A 33 1.54 2.14 13.46
CA GLU A 33 0.97 3.28 14.19
C GLU A 33 0.14 4.16 13.26
N ASP A 34 0.61 4.41 12.03
CA ASP A 34 -0.16 5.14 11.03
C ASP A 34 -1.43 4.38 10.63
N LEU A 35 -1.33 3.06 10.45
CA LEU A 35 -2.47 2.23 10.07
C LEU A 35 -3.58 2.19 11.13
N ARG A 36 -3.24 2.30 12.43
CA ARG A 36 -4.24 2.36 13.51
C ARG A 36 -5.22 3.53 13.33
N GLU A 37 -4.77 4.63 12.74
CA GLU A 37 -5.63 5.81 12.53
C GLU A 37 -6.44 5.73 11.24
N VAL A 38 -5.98 4.95 10.25
CA VAL A 38 -6.58 4.91 8.90
C VAL A 38 -7.44 3.68 8.67
N TYR A 39 -7.09 2.56 9.29
CA TYR A 39 -7.69 1.26 9.02
C TYR A 39 -8.34 0.66 10.26
N ASN A 40 -9.59 0.24 10.12
CA ASN A 40 -10.32 -0.42 11.19
C ASN A 40 -10.19 -1.94 11.08
N ALA A 41 -9.25 -2.51 11.86
CA ALA A 41 -8.98 -3.96 11.89
C ALA A 41 -10.19 -4.81 12.32
N LYS A 42 -11.22 -4.21 12.96
CA LYS A 42 -12.39 -4.93 13.48
C LYS A 42 -13.26 -5.61 12.41
N HIS A 43 -13.11 -5.22 11.15
CA HIS A 43 -13.81 -5.85 10.03
C HIS A 43 -13.05 -7.04 9.45
N HIS A 44 -11.80 -7.29 9.87
CA HIS A 44 -11.02 -8.41 9.37
C HIS A 44 -11.56 -9.74 9.94
N PRO A 45 -11.86 -10.76 9.13
CA PRO A 45 -12.43 -12.03 9.60
C PRO A 45 -11.60 -12.71 10.68
N LYS A 46 -10.27 -12.67 10.56
CA LYS A 46 -9.35 -13.23 11.58
C LYS A 46 -9.26 -12.42 12.87
N TYR A 47 -9.66 -11.16 12.86
CA TYR A 47 -9.79 -10.40 14.10
C TYR A 47 -11.12 -10.75 14.78
N GLN A 48 -12.19 -10.86 13.99
CA GLN A 48 -13.53 -11.17 14.49
C GLN A 48 -13.65 -12.56 15.13
N ASN A 49 -12.93 -13.56 14.59
CA ASN A 49 -12.90 -14.90 15.17
C ASN A 49 -11.90 -15.04 16.34
N GLY A 50 -11.14 -13.99 16.66
CA GLY A 50 -10.15 -13.97 17.75
C GLY A 50 -8.80 -14.61 17.42
N ASP A 51 -8.56 -15.03 16.18
CA ASP A 51 -7.29 -15.65 15.78
C ASP A 51 -6.14 -14.63 15.77
N TRP A 52 -6.43 -13.40 15.35
CA TRP A 52 -5.47 -12.32 15.18
C TRP A 52 -5.75 -11.13 16.08
N THR A 53 -4.68 -10.55 16.64
CA THR A 53 -4.71 -9.22 17.22
C THR A 53 -4.79 -8.14 16.15
N GLU A 54 -5.15 -6.93 16.54
CA GLU A 54 -5.17 -5.78 15.64
C GLU A 54 -3.79 -5.52 15.00
N ASP A 55 -2.71 -5.60 15.78
CA ASP A 55 -1.32 -5.49 15.31
C ASP A 55 -0.98 -6.56 14.28
N GLN A 56 -1.48 -7.80 14.44
CA GLN A 56 -1.25 -8.86 13.47
C GLN A 56 -1.98 -8.60 12.16
N VAL A 57 -3.18 -8.02 12.20
CA VAL A 57 -3.89 -7.58 10.99
C VAL A 57 -3.09 -6.50 10.26
N PHE A 58 -2.61 -5.49 10.98
CA PHE A 58 -1.83 -4.41 10.39
C PHE A 58 -0.48 -4.88 9.86
N ARG A 59 0.22 -5.75 10.60
CA ARG A 59 1.48 -6.33 10.15
C ARG A 59 1.28 -7.15 8.88
N ALA A 60 0.26 -8.00 8.85
CA ALA A 60 -0.07 -8.78 7.66
C ALA A 60 -0.46 -7.89 6.47
N PHE A 61 -1.05 -6.72 6.72
CA PHE A 61 -1.33 -5.74 5.69
C PHE A 61 -0.04 -5.12 5.13
N LEU A 62 0.84 -4.61 5.99
CA LEU A 62 2.13 -4.03 5.59
C LEU A 62 3.02 -5.03 4.87
N ASP A 63 3.03 -6.29 5.31
CA ASP A 63 3.79 -7.38 4.71
C ASP A 63 3.45 -7.63 3.22
N ASN A 64 2.31 -7.13 2.70
CA ASN A 64 2.00 -7.20 1.27
C ASN A 64 2.79 -6.20 0.43
N PHE A 65 3.21 -5.09 1.03
CA PHE A 65 3.95 -4.00 0.37
C PHE A 65 5.43 -3.99 0.74
N ASP A 66 5.75 -4.51 1.92
CA ASP A 66 7.09 -4.68 2.45
C ASP A 66 7.95 -5.54 1.50
N SER A 67 9.25 -5.25 1.45
CA SER A 67 10.18 -5.96 0.59
C SER A 67 10.28 -7.43 1.00
N PRO A 68 10.24 -8.39 0.06
CA PRO A 68 10.43 -9.80 0.39
C PRO A 68 11.83 -10.10 0.96
N TYR A 69 12.79 -9.19 0.78
CA TYR A 69 14.17 -9.33 1.21
C TYR A 69 14.48 -8.62 2.53
N ASP A 70 13.67 -7.65 2.95
CA ASP A 70 13.89 -6.84 4.15
C ASP A 70 12.57 -6.53 4.84
N LYS A 71 12.03 -7.51 5.57
CA LYS A 71 10.73 -7.39 6.24
C LYS A 71 10.81 -6.63 7.55
N ASP A 72 11.07 -5.34 7.50
CA ASP A 72 11.24 -4.51 8.69
C ASP A 72 9.89 -4.12 9.35
N GLY A 73 8.76 -4.35 8.67
CA GLY A 73 7.42 -3.98 9.16
C GLY A 73 7.04 -2.55 8.93
N LYS A 74 7.76 -1.89 8.05
CA LYS A 74 7.51 -0.55 7.59
C LYS A 74 7.37 -0.61 6.08
N VAL A 75 6.74 0.41 5.52
CA VAL A 75 6.59 0.53 4.08
C VAL A 75 7.07 1.90 3.69
N THR A 76 8.23 1.95 3.06
CA THR A 76 8.77 3.17 2.50
C THR A 76 8.01 3.56 1.24
N THR A 77 8.12 4.84 0.86
CA THR A 77 7.57 5.32 -0.41
C THR A 77 8.09 4.52 -1.61
N GLU A 78 9.37 4.10 -1.56
CA GLU A 78 10.00 3.35 -2.65
C GLU A 78 9.43 1.93 -2.76
N GLU A 79 9.25 1.23 -1.65
CA GLU A 79 8.65 -0.11 -1.63
C GLU A 79 7.20 -0.09 -2.12
N PHE A 80 6.42 0.89 -1.64
CA PHE A 80 5.05 1.06 -2.10
C PHE A 80 4.99 1.36 -3.61
N MET A 81 5.88 2.21 -4.11
CA MET A 81 6.00 2.51 -5.54
C MET A 81 6.40 1.27 -6.35
N ASN A 82 7.36 0.48 -5.86
CA ASN A 82 7.82 -0.74 -6.51
C ASN A 82 6.73 -1.82 -6.56
N TYR A 83 5.97 -1.99 -5.48
CA TYR A 83 4.80 -2.86 -5.45
C TYR A 83 3.79 -2.46 -6.55
N TYR A 84 3.44 -1.17 -6.60
CA TYR A 84 2.51 -0.67 -7.60
C TYR A 84 3.07 -0.59 -9.01
N ALA A 85 4.40 -0.58 -9.19
CA ALA A 85 5.03 -0.75 -10.49
C ALA A 85 4.68 -2.13 -11.08
N GLY A 86 4.73 -3.18 -10.25
CA GLY A 86 4.32 -4.53 -10.64
C GLY A 86 2.84 -4.61 -11.01
N VAL A 87 1.96 -4.02 -10.19
CA VAL A 87 0.51 -3.96 -10.47
C VAL A 87 0.20 -3.12 -11.70
N SER A 88 0.89 -2.00 -11.88
CA SER A 88 0.75 -1.12 -13.04
C SER A 88 1.13 -1.85 -14.32
N ALA A 89 2.15 -2.70 -14.28
CA ALA A 89 2.60 -3.42 -15.46
C ALA A 89 1.61 -4.46 -16.00
N SER A 90 0.65 -4.91 -15.20
CA SER A 90 -0.43 -5.79 -15.63
C SER A 90 -1.69 -5.03 -16.07
N ILE A 91 -1.66 -3.70 -16.09
CA ILE A 91 -2.80 -2.84 -16.45
C ILE A 91 -2.47 -1.97 -17.66
N ASP A 92 -3.23 -2.18 -18.73
CA ASP A 92 -2.98 -1.56 -20.04
C ASP A 92 -3.22 -0.04 -20.05
N THR A 93 -4.21 0.46 -19.30
CA THR A 93 -4.63 1.88 -19.39
C THR A 93 -4.45 2.63 -18.07
N ASP A 94 -3.93 3.85 -18.18
CA ASP A 94 -3.75 4.76 -17.04
C ASP A 94 -5.07 5.08 -16.34
N VAL A 95 -6.14 5.25 -17.13
CA VAL A 95 -7.48 5.53 -16.62
C VAL A 95 -7.97 4.39 -15.72
N TYR A 96 -7.82 3.14 -16.15
CA TYR A 96 -8.24 2.00 -15.35
C TYR A 96 -7.40 1.88 -14.07
N PHE A 97 -6.08 2.05 -14.17
CA PHE A 97 -5.20 2.04 -13.00
C PHE A 97 -5.59 3.13 -11.98
N ILE A 98 -5.83 4.36 -12.43
CA ILE A 98 -6.23 5.48 -11.57
C ILE A 98 -7.59 5.21 -10.91
N ILE A 99 -8.58 4.69 -11.65
CA ILE A 99 -9.89 4.34 -11.09
C ILE A 99 -9.74 3.23 -10.03
N MET A 100 -8.95 2.20 -10.31
CA MET A 100 -8.67 1.12 -9.37
C MET A 100 -8.03 1.66 -8.09
N MET A 101 -7.01 2.52 -8.21
CA MET A 101 -6.36 3.16 -7.07
C MET A 101 -7.31 4.05 -6.26
N LYS A 102 -8.12 4.87 -6.91
CA LYS A 102 -9.11 5.72 -6.24
C LYS A 102 -10.13 4.90 -5.45
N ASN A 103 -10.62 3.81 -6.04
CA ASN A 103 -11.59 2.94 -5.39
C ASN A 103 -10.99 2.16 -4.21
N ALA A 104 -9.76 1.64 -4.39
CA ALA A 104 -9.05 0.88 -3.36
C ALA A 104 -8.71 1.75 -2.15
N TRP A 105 -8.19 2.95 -2.38
CA TRP A 105 -7.71 3.85 -1.32
C TRP A 105 -8.72 4.92 -0.90
N LYS A 106 -9.92 4.92 -1.49
CA LYS A 106 -10.97 5.93 -1.25
C LYS A 106 -10.43 7.36 -1.43
N LEU A 107 -9.75 7.59 -2.55
CA LEU A 107 -9.23 8.91 -2.96
C LEU A 107 -10.26 9.68 -3.79
#